data_AF-A0A950WWU7-F1
#
_entry.id   AF-A0A950WWU7-F1
#
_cell.length_a   1.000
_cell.length_b   1.000
_cell.length_c   1.000
_cell.angle_alpha   90.00
_cell.angle_beta   90.00
_cell.angle_gamma   90.00
#
_symmetry.space_group_name_H-M   'P 1'
#
loop_
_entity.id
_entity.type
_entity.pdbx_description
1 polymer ?
#
loop_
_entity_poly.entity_id
_entity_poly.type
_entity_poly.pdbx_seq_one_letter_code
_entity_poly.pdbx_strand_id
1 'polypeptide(L)'
;MGRITTRIARGLAAATVAATAATTLAATPAHASRWDVQYDHVVVGASSTNSFKAFDGYLETYYSIGGTVRAELTGAFIGHGTLKAVFTMADGTTQSDSDYTAGTQHNIDFYPSAGHTVVKTTVTYTPNSGSVDTKTINTGQAPDSTGSCTRLDQDSLNVSQSGLGSFTGYAWYGCSTSDGRIYVQPSGTSYWAGSGQTEVQFIIWYTDGTQEVKDTPILGSSKTSATVGVQSDPAKSVTWVNSRLLHWTNGRLDSTMPMTASAFGEAEG
;
A
#
# COMPACT_ATOMS: atom_id res chain seq x y z
N MET A 1 81.44 -31.14 35.40
CA MET A 1 80.91 -32.53 35.47
C MET A 1 79.45 -32.48 35.92
N GLY A 2 78.54 -33.21 35.25
CA GLY A 2 77.13 -33.44 35.63
C GLY A 2 76.10 -32.54 34.91
N ARG A 3 75.51 -32.94 33.77
CA ARG A 3 74.27 -33.76 33.56
C ARG A 3 72.97 -33.06 34.03
N ILE A 4 72.11 -32.56 33.11
CA ILE A 4 70.88 -33.20 32.54
C ILE A 4 69.81 -33.41 33.66
N THR A 5 68.58 -32.86 33.67
CA THR A 5 67.43 -32.94 32.73
C THR A 5 66.22 -32.13 33.28
N THR A 6 65.35 -31.61 32.40
CA THR A 6 63.84 -31.44 32.45
C THR A 6 63.12 -31.05 33.76
N ARG A 7 62.07 -30.20 33.81
CA ARG A 7 60.79 -30.22 33.09
C ARG A 7 59.90 -29.04 33.56
N ILE A 8 59.21 -28.39 32.61
CA ILE A 8 57.83 -27.85 32.64
C ILE A 8 57.39 -26.98 33.85
N ALA A 9 57.11 -25.71 33.56
CA ALA A 9 55.89 -25.04 34.03
C ALA A 9 55.33 -24.15 32.91
N ARG A 10 54.27 -24.66 32.25
CA ARG A 10 53.25 -23.88 31.54
C ARG A 10 52.65 -22.92 32.59
N GLY A 11 52.34 -21.66 32.38
CA GLY A 11 51.86 -20.94 31.21
C GLY A 11 50.74 -20.04 31.75
N LEU A 12 50.76 -18.74 31.46
CA LEU A 12 49.58 -17.87 31.48
C LEU A 12 49.97 -16.55 30.78
N ALA A 13 50.18 -16.61 29.46
CA ALA A 13 50.12 -15.40 28.65
C ALA A 13 48.64 -15.10 28.43
N ALA A 14 48.15 -14.00 29.00
CA ALA A 14 46.82 -13.49 28.78
C ALA A 14 46.62 -13.23 27.29
N ALA A 15 45.91 -14.11 26.62
CA ALA A 15 45.38 -13.83 25.30
C ALA A 15 44.25 -12.82 25.50
N THR A 16 44.49 -11.58 25.10
CA THR A 16 43.45 -10.61 24.80
C THR A 16 42.48 -11.25 23.81
N VAL A 17 41.37 -11.76 24.31
CA VAL A 17 40.21 -12.07 23.48
C VAL A 17 39.68 -10.73 23.02
N ALA A 18 40.05 -10.35 21.80
CA ALA A 18 39.25 -9.39 21.06
C ALA A 18 37.86 -10.03 20.95
N ALA A 19 36.93 -9.54 21.76
CA ALA A 19 35.52 -9.78 21.55
C ALA A 19 35.16 -9.06 20.25
N THR A 20 35.41 -9.72 19.11
CA THR A 20 34.65 -9.44 17.90
C THR A 20 33.21 -9.66 18.32
N ALA A 21 32.46 -8.56 18.49
CA ALA A 21 31.03 -8.64 18.55
C ALA A 21 30.62 -9.42 17.31
N ALA A 22 30.22 -10.67 17.51
CA ALA A 22 29.51 -11.41 16.50
C ALA A 22 28.22 -10.61 16.31
N THR A 23 28.24 -9.69 15.35
CA THR A 23 27.04 -9.30 14.65
C THR A 23 26.54 -10.58 13.99
N THR A 24 25.82 -11.38 14.76
CA THR A 24 24.70 -12.12 14.22
C THR A 24 23.83 -11.06 13.57
N LEU A 25 24.08 -10.77 12.29
CA LEU A 25 22.98 -10.50 11.39
C LEU A 25 22.08 -11.71 11.58
N ALA A 26 21.10 -11.57 12.46
CA ALA A 26 19.87 -12.32 12.28
C ALA A 26 19.47 -11.95 10.87
N ALA A 27 19.68 -12.87 9.93
CA ALA A 27 18.92 -12.85 8.70
C ALA A 27 17.48 -12.76 9.18
N THR A 28 16.90 -11.58 9.04
CA THR A 28 15.46 -11.44 9.03
C THR A 28 14.96 -12.55 8.11
N PRO A 29 13.96 -13.34 8.52
CA PRO A 29 13.40 -14.33 7.61
C PRO A 29 13.16 -13.58 6.30
N ALA A 30 13.77 -14.07 5.23
CA ALA A 30 13.41 -13.63 3.90
C ALA A 30 11.92 -13.97 3.80
N HIS A 31 11.07 -13.00 4.10
CA HIS A 31 9.65 -13.10 3.86
C HIS A 31 9.58 -13.38 2.36
N ALA A 32 9.30 -14.64 2.01
CA ALA A 32 9.05 -15.01 0.63
C ALA A 32 8.05 -13.97 0.14
N SER A 33 8.43 -13.22 -0.89
CA SER A 33 7.56 -12.20 -1.47
C SER A 33 6.36 -12.93 -2.06
N ARG A 34 5.32 -13.11 -1.25
CA ARG A 34 4.05 -13.63 -1.69
C ARG A 34 3.40 -12.46 -2.40
N TRP A 35 3.52 -12.46 -3.72
CA TRP A 35 2.79 -11.54 -4.56
C TRP A 35 1.42 -12.16 -4.82
N ASP A 36 0.37 -11.51 -4.34
CA ASP A 36 -0.94 -11.76 -4.91
C ASP A 36 -0.98 -11.08 -6.28
N VAL A 37 -1.58 -11.76 -7.26
CA VAL A 37 -1.66 -11.26 -8.65
C VAL A 37 -3.13 -11.14 -9.04
N GLN A 38 -3.52 -9.95 -9.45
CA GLN A 38 -4.82 -9.69 -10.08
C GLN A 38 -4.66 -9.57 -11.60
N TYR A 39 -5.60 -10.14 -12.33
CA TYR A 39 -5.63 -10.12 -13.79
C TYR A 39 -6.86 -9.36 -14.29
N ASP A 40 -6.64 -8.24 -14.96
CA ASP A 40 -7.70 -7.48 -15.61
C ASP A 40 -7.59 -7.63 -17.14
N HIS A 41 -8.63 -8.20 -17.76
CA HIS A 41 -8.66 -8.36 -19.22
C HIS A 41 -8.80 -7.00 -19.91
N VAL A 42 -7.93 -6.71 -20.87
CA VAL A 42 -7.87 -5.44 -21.60
C VAL A 42 -8.08 -5.67 -23.08
N VAL A 43 -9.08 -4.99 -23.65
CA VAL A 43 -9.33 -4.96 -25.08
C VAL A 43 -9.53 -3.51 -25.50
N VAL A 44 -8.82 -3.08 -26.53
CA VAL A 44 -9.01 -1.78 -27.20
C VAL A 44 -8.91 -1.93 -28.72
N GLY A 45 -9.57 -1.03 -29.44
CA GLY A 45 -9.70 -1.11 -30.90
C GLY A 45 -10.52 -2.31 -31.34
N ALA A 46 -11.52 -2.70 -30.55
CA ALA A 46 -12.46 -3.76 -30.92
C ALA A 46 -13.43 -3.25 -31.98
N SER A 47 -13.52 -4.00 -33.08
CA SER A 47 -14.51 -3.73 -34.11
C SER A 47 -15.87 -4.31 -33.71
N SER A 48 -16.93 -3.55 -33.93
CA SER A 48 -18.30 -4.04 -33.77
C SER A 48 -18.80 -4.86 -34.96
N THR A 49 -18.04 -4.89 -36.06
CA THR A 49 -18.45 -5.48 -37.34
C THR A 49 -17.75 -6.79 -37.66
N ASN A 50 -16.55 -6.99 -37.11
CA ASN A 50 -15.79 -8.22 -37.20
C ASN A 50 -15.12 -8.45 -35.84
N SER A 51 -14.82 -9.69 -35.48
CA SER A 51 -14.20 -10.03 -34.18
C SER A 51 -12.75 -9.54 -34.02
N PHE A 52 -12.34 -8.56 -34.83
CA PHE A 52 -11.03 -7.92 -34.78
C PHE A 52 -10.89 -7.11 -33.49
N LYS A 53 -9.73 -7.23 -32.87
CA LYS A 53 -9.29 -6.44 -31.73
C LYS A 53 -7.88 -5.95 -32.05
N ALA A 54 -7.66 -4.65 -31.98
CA ALA A 54 -6.31 -4.11 -32.19
C ALA A 54 -5.35 -4.60 -31.11
N PHE A 55 -5.82 -4.63 -29.85
CA PHE A 55 -5.11 -5.20 -28.72
C PHE A 55 -6.06 -6.08 -27.89
N ASP A 56 -5.56 -7.25 -27.49
CA ASP A 56 -6.23 -8.20 -26.60
C ASP A 56 -5.18 -8.79 -25.64
N GLY A 57 -5.28 -8.44 -24.37
CA GLY A 57 -4.26 -8.74 -23.38
C GLY A 57 -4.75 -8.60 -21.94
N TYR A 58 -3.82 -8.60 -21.00
CA TYR A 58 -4.09 -8.54 -19.57
C TYR A 58 -3.22 -7.49 -18.89
N LEU A 59 -3.79 -6.81 -17.91
CA LEU A 59 -3.05 -6.06 -16.91
C LEU A 59 -2.87 -6.97 -15.70
N GLU A 60 -1.63 -7.37 -15.46
CA GLU A 60 -1.24 -8.11 -14.26
C GLU A 60 -0.83 -7.12 -13.19
N THR A 61 -1.50 -7.15 -12.04
CA THR A 61 -1.19 -6.29 -10.90
C THR A 61 -0.62 -7.13 -9.78
N TYR A 62 0.62 -6.83 -9.39
CA TYR A 62 1.36 -7.55 -8.36
C TYR A 62 1.39 -6.74 -7.07
N TYR A 63 1.10 -7.39 -5.96
CA TYR A 63 1.09 -6.77 -4.65
C TYR A 63 2.16 -7.29 -3.68
N SER A 64 2.97 -6.40 -3.10
CA SER A 64 3.99 -6.80 -2.11
C SER A 64 3.50 -6.67 -0.68
N ILE A 65 4.01 -7.51 0.21
CA ILE A 65 4.01 -7.27 1.66
C ILE A 65 4.77 -5.95 1.91
N GLY A 66 4.05 -4.86 2.19
CA GLY A 66 4.56 -3.50 2.31
C GLY A 66 3.97 -2.46 1.34
N GLY A 67 2.84 -2.75 0.68
CA GLY A 67 2.03 -1.71 0.01
C GLY A 67 2.46 -1.31 -1.41
N THR A 68 3.51 -1.90 -1.97
CA THR A 68 3.89 -1.60 -3.36
C THR A 68 3.01 -2.39 -4.33
N VAL A 69 2.32 -1.65 -5.20
CA VAL A 69 1.53 -2.18 -6.32
C VAL A 69 2.32 -2.01 -7.61
N ARG A 70 2.63 -3.10 -8.30
CA ARG A 70 3.23 -3.07 -9.66
C ARG A 70 2.19 -3.48 -10.67
N ALA A 71 2.32 -2.98 -11.90
CA ALA A 71 1.44 -3.37 -12.99
C ALA A 71 2.26 -3.69 -14.24
N GLU A 72 1.84 -4.70 -14.99
CA GLU A 72 2.43 -5.12 -16.24
C GLU A 72 1.31 -5.36 -17.26
N LEU A 73 1.36 -4.67 -18.40
CA LEU A 73 0.40 -4.86 -19.48
C LEU A 73 1.04 -5.75 -20.54
N THR A 74 0.50 -6.95 -20.71
CA THR A 74 0.98 -7.93 -21.69
C THR A 74 -0.14 -8.35 -22.63
N GLY A 75 0.21 -8.77 -23.84
CA GLY A 75 -0.76 -9.34 -24.79
C GLY A 75 -0.44 -9.08 -26.24
N ALA A 76 -1.29 -9.59 -27.13
CA ALA A 76 -1.10 -9.48 -28.56
C ALA A 76 -1.58 -8.11 -29.08
N PHE A 77 -0.71 -7.42 -29.81
CA PHE A 77 -1.02 -6.17 -30.52
C PHE A 77 -0.90 -6.39 -32.03
N ILE A 78 -2.00 -6.16 -32.76
CA ILE A 78 -2.13 -6.34 -34.21
C ILE A 78 -2.79 -5.11 -34.87
N GLY A 79 -2.88 -3.98 -34.15
CA GLY A 79 -3.48 -2.75 -34.66
C GLY A 79 -2.76 -2.18 -35.88
N HIS A 80 -3.44 -1.31 -36.62
CA HIS A 80 -2.82 -0.41 -37.58
C HIS A 80 -2.75 0.98 -36.95
N GLY A 81 -1.78 1.20 -36.07
CA GLY A 81 -1.70 2.40 -35.26
C GLY A 81 -0.77 2.25 -34.06
N THR A 82 -0.96 3.12 -33.08
CA THR A 82 -0.17 3.15 -31.84
C THR A 82 -1.00 2.63 -30.67
N LEU A 83 -0.44 1.71 -29.90
CA LEU A 83 -0.93 1.36 -28.57
C LEU A 83 -0.07 2.09 -27.53
N LYS A 84 -0.71 2.72 -26.55
CA LYS A 84 -0.02 3.43 -25.47
C LYS A 84 -0.62 3.02 -24.14
N ALA A 85 0.22 2.64 -23.18
CA ALA A 85 -0.17 2.53 -21.78
C ALA A 85 0.36 3.73 -21.00
N VAL A 86 -0.48 4.29 -20.13
CA VAL A 86 -0.11 5.32 -19.16
C VAL A 86 -0.38 4.77 -17.77
N PHE A 87 0.69 4.53 -17.02
CA PHE A 87 0.67 4.15 -15.61
C PHE A 87 0.69 5.43 -14.77
N THR A 88 -0.36 5.63 -13.98
CA THR A 88 -0.43 6.71 -12.98
C THR A 88 0.00 6.13 -11.64
N MET A 89 0.95 6.80 -11.01
CA MET A 89 1.49 6.41 -9.71
C MET A 89 0.70 7.07 -8.58
N ALA A 90 0.80 6.50 -7.39
CA ALA A 90 0.18 7.05 -6.17
C ALA A 90 0.65 8.49 -5.89
N ASP A 91 1.87 8.88 -6.27
CA ASP A 91 2.38 10.26 -6.12
C ASP A 91 1.83 11.25 -7.19
N GLY A 92 0.96 10.77 -8.09
CA GLY A 92 0.36 11.53 -9.19
C GLY A 92 1.25 11.67 -10.42
N THR A 93 2.49 11.17 -10.38
CA THR A 93 3.34 11.10 -11.59
C THR A 93 2.80 10.07 -12.57
N THR A 94 3.19 10.21 -13.83
CA THR A 94 2.82 9.26 -14.88
C THR A 94 4.06 8.75 -15.59
N GLN A 95 3.99 7.49 -15.98
CA GLN A 95 4.93 6.87 -16.89
C GLN A 95 4.15 6.24 -18.03
N SER A 96 4.74 6.24 -19.21
CA SER A 96 4.08 5.66 -20.37
C SER A 96 5.03 4.85 -21.21
N ASP A 97 4.49 3.79 -21.76
CA ASP A 97 5.12 3.01 -22.82
C ASP A 97 4.17 2.96 -24.02
N SER A 98 4.74 2.77 -25.21
CA SER A 98 3.96 2.73 -26.44
C SER A 98 4.66 1.92 -27.51
N ASP A 99 3.85 1.25 -28.32
CA ASP A 99 4.32 0.54 -29.49
C ASP A 99 3.44 0.87 -30.71
N TYR A 100 4.04 0.75 -31.89
CA TYR A 100 3.38 0.97 -33.17
C TYR A 100 3.45 -0.29 -34.01
N THR A 101 2.32 -0.63 -34.64
CA THR A 101 2.31 -1.61 -35.73
C THR A 101 1.46 -1.17 -36.90
N ALA A 102 1.83 -1.65 -38.08
CA ALA A 102 1.07 -1.52 -39.32
C ALA A 102 0.30 -2.82 -39.64
N GLY A 103 -0.28 -3.46 -38.62
CA GLY A 103 -1.04 -4.71 -38.75
C GLY A 103 -0.25 -6.01 -38.56
N THR A 104 1.04 -5.92 -38.24
CA THR A 104 1.84 -7.11 -37.89
C THR A 104 1.65 -7.41 -36.41
N GLN A 105 1.19 -8.62 -36.10
CA GLN A 105 1.02 -9.06 -34.72
C GLN A 105 2.38 -9.22 -34.04
N HIS A 106 2.49 -8.68 -32.83
CA HIS A 106 3.57 -9.00 -31.88
C HIS A 106 3.00 -8.90 -30.46
N ASN A 107 3.78 -9.34 -29.47
CA ASN A 107 3.39 -9.20 -28.07
C ASN A 107 3.99 -7.91 -27.50
N ILE A 108 3.19 -7.18 -26.73
CA ILE A 108 3.67 -6.07 -25.92
C ILE A 108 3.98 -6.55 -24.50
N ASP A 109 4.91 -5.83 -23.87
CA ASP A 109 5.28 -5.97 -22.46
C ASP A 109 5.59 -4.56 -21.95
N PHE A 110 4.58 -3.89 -21.40
CA PHE A 110 4.70 -2.55 -20.86
C PHE A 110 4.65 -2.60 -19.34
N TYR A 111 5.66 -1.99 -18.69
CA TYR A 111 5.71 -1.89 -17.24
C TYR A 111 6.31 -0.53 -16.83
N PRO A 112 5.86 0.03 -15.71
CA PRO A 112 6.49 1.21 -15.13
C PRO A 112 7.79 0.83 -14.40
N SER A 113 8.65 1.83 -14.16
CA SER A 113 9.87 1.63 -13.39
C SER A 113 9.58 1.14 -11.97
N ALA A 114 10.44 0.28 -11.45
CA ALA A 114 10.33 -0.22 -10.08
C ALA A 114 10.35 0.93 -9.05
N GLY A 115 9.68 0.72 -7.91
CA GLY A 115 9.70 1.63 -6.76
C GLY A 115 8.52 2.59 -6.67
N HIS A 116 7.56 2.50 -7.59
CA HIS A 116 6.31 3.26 -7.53
C HIS A 116 5.10 2.33 -7.37
N THR A 117 4.08 2.82 -6.68
CA THR A 117 2.78 2.15 -6.53
C THR A 117 1.85 2.61 -7.66
N VAL A 118 1.47 1.69 -8.54
CA VAL A 118 0.50 1.95 -9.62
C VAL A 118 -0.92 1.94 -9.06
N VAL A 119 -1.70 2.96 -9.42
CA VAL A 119 -3.09 3.12 -8.93
C VAL A 119 -4.10 3.20 -10.07
N LYS A 120 -3.63 3.55 -11.27
CA LYS A 120 -4.45 3.66 -12.47
C LYS A 120 -3.62 3.38 -13.71
N THR A 121 -4.13 2.52 -14.59
CA THR A 121 -3.54 2.26 -15.91
C THR A 121 -4.55 2.63 -16.98
N THR A 122 -4.18 3.55 -17.86
CA THR A 122 -4.97 3.93 -19.03
C THR A 122 -4.30 3.40 -20.28
N VAL A 123 -5.01 2.56 -21.01
CA VAL A 123 -4.57 1.98 -22.28
C VAL A 123 -5.33 2.66 -23.40
N THR A 124 -4.61 3.25 -24.35
CA THR A 124 -5.18 3.96 -25.50
C THR A 124 -4.66 3.34 -26.79
N TYR A 125 -5.59 3.03 -27.70
CA TYR A 125 -5.27 2.67 -29.07
C TYR A 125 -5.66 3.81 -30.01
N THR A 126 -4.67 4.32 -30.75
CA THR A 126 -4.84 5.38 -31.76
C THR A 126 -4.60 4.77 -33.14
N PRO A 127 -5.66 4.45 -33.91
CA PRO A 127 -5.49 3.91 -35.26
C PRO A 127 -4.95 4.98 -36.22
N ASN A 128 -4.30 4.56 -37.30
CA ASN A 128 -3.88 5.44 -38.40
C ASN A 128 -5.07 6.14 -39.07
N SER A 129 -6.26 5.54 -38.98
CA SER A 129 -7.53 6.10 -39.42
C SER A 129 -8.67 5.58 -38.55
N GLY A 130 -9.61 6.46 -38.19
CA GLY A 130 -10.77 6.10 -37.36
C GLY A 130 -10.72 6.76 -35.99
N SER A 131 -11.46 6.19 -35.05
CA SER A 131 -11.60 6.74 -33.70
C SER A 131 -10.61 6.13 -32.72
N VAL A 132 -10.09 6.97 -31.83
CA VAL A 132 -9.30 6.53 -30.67
C VAL A 132 -10.19 5.73 -29.73
N ASP A 133 -9.66 4.63 -29.20
CA ASP A 133 -10.30 3.81 -28.17
C ASP A 133 -9.46 3.81 -26.90
N THR A 134 -10.09 3.79 -25.73
CA THR A 134 -9.40 3.91 -24.44
C THR A 134 -10.09 3.10 -23.37
N LYS A 135 -9.30 2.37 -22.58
CA LYS A 135 -9.73 1.65 -21.39
C LYS A 135 -8.89 2.09 -20.19
N THR A 136 -9.55 2.31 -19.06
CA THR A 136 -8.89 2.64 -17.78
C THR A 136 -9.22 1.58 -16.74
N ILE A 137 -8.19 1.13 -16.03
CA ILE A 137 -8.28 0.19 -14.92
C ILE A 137 -7.70 0.88 -13.68
N ASN A 138 -8.36 0.71 -12.53
CA ASN A 138 -7.85 1.19 -11.24
C ASN A 138 -7.45 -0.02 -10.39
N THR A 139 -6.31 0.07 -9.71
CA THR A 139 -5.67 -1.04 -9.01
C THR A 139 -5.66 -0.82 -7.51
N GLY A 140 -6.01 -1.85 -6.73
CA GLY A 140 -5.97 -1.85 -5.28
C GLY A 140 -6.02 -3.25 -4.70
N GLN A 141 -5.33 -3.50 -3.59
CA GLN A 141 -5.48 -4.75 -2.85
C GLN A 141 -6.76 -4.70 -2.05
N ALA A 142 -7.71 -5.59 -2.30
CA ALA A 142 -8.64 -6.05 -1.27
C ALA A 142 -9.46 -7.20 -1.87
N PRO A 143 -9.89 -8.20 -1.07
CA PRO A 143 -10.86 -9.20 -1.52
C PRO A 143 -12.19 -8.56 -1.99
N ASP A 144 -12.47 -7.35 -1.49
CA ASP A 144 -13.63 -6.51 -1.83
C ASP A 144 -13.32 -5.39 -2.84
N SER A 145 -12.10 -5.34 -3.38
CA SER A 145 -11.75 -4.37 -4.42
C SER A 145 -12.64 -4.58 -5.63
N THR A 146 -13.25 -3.49 -6.10
CA THR A 146 -14.14 -3.53 -7.28
C THR A 146 -13.41 -3.09 -8.56
N GLY A 147 -12.10 -2.88 -8.49
CA GLY A 147 -11.31 -2.30 -9.59
C GLY A 147 -11.71 -0.86 -9.95
N SER A 148 -12.41 -0.17 -9.03
CA SER A 148 -12.91 1.18 -9.22
C SER A 148 -12.19 2.17 -8.33
N CYS A 149 -12.01 3.41 -8.79
CA CYS A 149 -11.42 4.47 -7.97
C CYS A 149 -12.19 4.76 -6.67
N THR A 150 -13.44 4.31 -6.57
CA THR A 150 -14.26 4.48 -5.37
C THR A 150 -14.11 3.35 -4.35
N ARG A 151 -13.35 2.28 -4.61
CA ARG A 151 -13.08 1.26 -3.58
C ARG A 151 -11.89 0.43 -4.03
N LEU A 152 -10.70 0.91 -3.69
CA LEU A 152 -9.43 0.26 -4.01
C LEU A 152 -9.05 -0.77 -2.95
N ASP A 153 -9.22 -0.41 -1.69
CA ASP A 153 -8.79 -1.19 -0.54
C ASP A 153 -9.68 -0.89 0.68
N GLN A 154 -9.78 -1.83 1.61
CA GLN A 154 -10.44 -1.65 2.89
C GLN A 154 -9.78 -2.53 3.96
N ASP A 155 -9.26 -1.88 4.99
CA ASP A 155 -8.63 -2.53 6.13
C ASP A 155 -9.43 -2.35 7.42
N SER A 156 -9.35 -3.33 8.30
CA SER A 156 -9.90 -3.22 9.65
C SER A 156 -9.08 -2.29 10.55
N LEU A 157 -9.72 -1.30 11.18
CA LEU A 157 -9.13 -0.44 12.20
C LEU A 157 -9.77 -0.73 13.57
N ASN A 158 -9.06 -1.51 14.40
CA ASN A 158 -9.51 -1.88 15.73
C ASN A 158 -8.46 -1.52 16.79
N VAL A 159 -8.84 -0.69 17.75
CA VAL A 159 -8.00 -0.36 18.92
C VAL A 159 -8.86 -0.38 20.17
N SER A 160 -8.39 -1.03 21.24
CA SER A 160 -9.13 -1.09 22.50
C SER A 160 -8.19 -1.16 23.69
N GLN A 161 -8.65 -0.61 24.81
CA GLN A 161 -8.00 -0.72 26.10
C GLN A 161 -9.04 -1.05 27.16
N SER A 162 -8.86 -2.20 27.81
CA SER A 162 -9.79 -2.70 28.83
C SER A 162 -10.02 -1.65 29.93
N GLY A 163 -11.29 -1.40 30.24
CA GLY A 163 -11.71 -0.46 31.28
C GLY A 163 -11.63 1.02 30.90
N LEU A 164 -11.19 1.38 29.68
CA LEU A 164 -11.08 2.78 29.23
C LEU A 164 -11.91 3.06 27.97
N GLY A 165 -11.84 2.21 26.94
CA GLY A 165 -12.59 2.44 25.72
C GLY A 165 -12.09 1.66 24.51
N SER A 166 -12.75 1.86 23.38
CA SER A 166 -12.41 1.20 22.12
C SER A 166 -12.83 2.00 20.89
N PHE A 167 -12.26 1.62 19.76
CA PHE A 167 -12.70 1.96 18.42
C PHE A 167 -12.74 0.68 17.59
N THR A 168 -13.84 0.52 16.86
CA THR A 168 -14.04 -0.57 15.90
C THR A 168 -14.54 0.02 14.60
N GLY A 169 -13.81 -0.22 13.51
CA GLY A 169 -14.09 0.39 12.23
C GLY A 169 -13.20 -0.13 11.11
N TYR A 170 -13.13 0.64 10.04
CA TYR A 170 -12.35 0.36 8.84
C TYR A 170 -11.67 1.61 8.31
N ALA A 171 -10.53 1.43 7.64
CA ALA A 171 -9.93 2.39 6.73
C ALA A 171 -10.30 1.99 5.31
N TRP A 172 -11.17 2.76 4.65
CA TRP A 172 -11.43 2.57 3.23
C TRP A 172 -10.51 3.47 2.41
N TYR A 173 -9.97 2.94 1.31
CA TYR A 173 -9.11 3.68 0.38
C TYR A 173 -9.76 3.79 -1.00
N GLY A 174 -9.65 4.98 -1.58
CA GLY A 174 -10.05 5.28 -2.95
C GLY A 174 -9.00 6.12 -3.69
N CYS A 175 -9.19 6.29 -5.00
CA CYS A 175 -8.45 7.27 -5.81
C CYS A 175 -9.33 8.39 -6.35
N SER A 176 -8.74 9.57 -6.46
CA SER A 176 -9.26 10.64 -7.30
C SER A 176 -9.20 10.19 -8.76
N THR A 177 -10.34 10.26 -9.45
CA THR A 177 -10.43 9.81 -10.86
C THR A 177 -9.63 10.71 -11.81
N SER A 178 -9.43 11.98 -11.46
CA SER A 178 -8.72 12.95 -12.29
C SER A 178 -7.21 12.71 -12.31
N ASP A 179 -6.61 12.52 -11.14
CA ASP A 179 -5.14 12.51 -10.97
C ASP A 179 -4.59 11.25 -10.29
N GLY A 180 -5.45 10.32 -9.88
CA GLY A 180 -5.04 9.06 -9.25
C GLY A 180 -4.67 9.16 -7.77
N ARG A 181 -4.76 10.35 -7.15
CA ARG A 181 -4.36 10.51 -5.74
C ARG A 181 -5.16 9.63 -4.80
N ILE A 182 -4.48 8.99 -3.85
CA ILE A 182 -5.09 8.06 -2.91
C ILE A 182 -5.60 8.79 -1.68
N TYR A 183 -6.86 8.61 -1.33
CA TYR A 183 -7.45 9.15 -0.11
C TYR A 183 -7.93 8.01 0.77
N VAL A 184 -7.96 8.27 2.08
CA VAL A 184 -8.48 7.33 3.07
C VAL A 184 -9.69 7.92 3.78
N GLN A 185 -10.68 7.08 4.07
CA GLN A 185 -11.80 7.40 4.93
C GLN A 185 -11.88 6.42 6.11
N PRO A 186 -11.23 6.73 7.24
CA PRO A 186 -11.44 6.01 8.49
C PRO A 186 -12.87 6.23 8.95
N SER A 187 -13.59 5.14 9.21
CA SER A 187 -14.93 5.20 9.75
C SER A 187 -15.22 4.05 10.69
N GLY A 188 -16.06 4.27 11.68
CA GLY A 188 -16.37 3.26 12.69
C GLY A 188 -17.11 3.81 13.87
N THR A 189 -17.08 3.07 14.97
CA THR A 189 -17.70 3.49 16.23
C THR A 189 -16.69 3.50 17.35
N SER A 190 -16.58 4.64 18.02
CA SER A 190 -15.81 4.82 19.24
C SER A 190 -16.71 4.60 20.45
N TYR A 191 -16.16 3.98 21.49
CA TYR A 191 -16.83 3.71 22.76
C TYR A 191 -15.95 4.12 23.94
N TRP A 192 -16.60 4.64 24.98
CA TRP A 192 -15.99 4.96 26.27
C TRP A 192 -16.39 3.94 27.33
N ALA A 193 -15.45 3.66 28.23
CA ALA A 193 -15.67 2.84 29.41
C ALA A 193 -14.95 3.44 30.64
N GLY A 194 -15.53 3.23 31.82
CA GLY A 194 -14.82 3.47 33.09
C GLY A 194 -14.86 4.91 33.58
N SER A 195 -13.69 5.47 33.89
CA SER A 195 -13.52 6.82 34.44
C SER A 195 -12.77 7.71 33.46
N GLY A 196 -12.91 9.04 33.56
CA GLY A 196 -12.22 9.99 32.70
C GLY A 196 -12.91 10.18 31.34
N GLN A 197 -12.17 10.66 30.35
CA GLN A 197 -12.67 10.86 28.99
C GLN A 197 -11.79 10.12 27.98
N THR A 198 -12.37 9.67 26.87
CA THR A 198 -11.62 9.03 25.79
C THR A 198 -11.88 9.70 24.46
N GLU A 199 -10.92 9.59 23.58
CA GLU A 199 -10.96 10.11 22.23
C GLU A 199 -10.16 9.17 21.35
N VAL A 200 -10.48 9.14 20.07
CA VAL A 200 -9.69 8.45 19.05
C VAL A 200 -9.12 9.49 18.12
N GLN A 201 -7.84 9.39 17.82
CA GLN A 201 -7.19 10.18 16.78
C GLN A 201 -6.90 9.31 15.58
N PHE A 202 -7.24 9.81 14.39
CA PHE A 202 -6.72 9.26 13.14
C PHE A 202 -5.51 10.07 12.72
N ILE A 203 -4.35 9.42 12.63
CA ILE A 203 -3.10 10.02 12.16
C ILE A 203 -2.86 9.50 10.75
N ILE A 204 -3.05 10.36 9.78
CA ILE A 204 -2.96 10.04 8.35
C ILE A 204 -1.61 10.54 7.86
N TRP A 205 -0.80 9.68 7.27
CA TRP A 205 0.44 10.14 6.64
C TRP A 205 0.31 10.14 5.14
N TYR A 206 0.99 11.10 4.54
CA TYR A 206 1.01 11.31 3.12
C TYR A 206 2.35 10.91 2.52
N THR A 207 2.30 10.62 1.22
CA THR A 207 3.46 10.35 0.35
C THR A 207 4.48 11.50 0.36
N ASP A 208 4.06 12.74 0.61
CA ASP A 208 4.94 13.91 0.74
C ASP A 208 5.68 13.97 2.10
N GLY A 209 5.47 12.98 2.98
CA GLY A 209 6.07 12.89 4.32
C GLY A 209 5.35 13.70 5.40
N THR A 210 4.31 14.46 5.05
CA THR A 210 3.50 15.20 6.02
C THR A 210 2.45 14.32 6.69
N GLN A 211 1.86 14.83 7.77
CA GLN A 211 0.83 14.15 8.54
C GLN A 211 -0.37 15.06 8.77
N GLU A 212 -1.56 14.47 8.80
CA GLU A 212 -2.80 15.08 9.26
C GLU A 212 -3.34 14.29 10.46
N VAL A 213 -3.79 15.01 11.49
CA VAL A 213 -4.49 14.42 12.63
C VAL A 213 -5.95 14.82 12.57
N LYS A 214 -6.84 13.83 12.60
CA LYS A 214 -8.28 14.01 12.71
C LYS A 214 -8.76 13.47 14.05
N ASP A 215 -9.25 14.38 14.87
CA ASP A 215 -9.79 14.07 16.18
C ASP A 215 -11.25 13.62 16.10
N THR A 216 -11.61 12.64 16.91
CA THR A 216 -13.00 12.23 17.09
C THR A 216 -13.64 12.93 18.28
N PRO A 217 -14.97 12.93 18.43
CA PRO A 217 -15.58 13.53 19.60
C PRO A 217 -15.08 12.89 20.90
N ILE A 218 -14.73 13.73 21.88
CA ILE A 218 -14.40 13.28 23.23
C ILE A 218 -15.65 12.61 23.86
N LEU A 219 -15.46 11.39 24.35
CA LEU A 219 -16.46 10.56 25.00
C LEU A 219 -16.25 10.53 26.52
N GLY A 220 -17.33 10.34 27.25
CA GLY A 220 -17.34 10.32 28.72
C GLY A 220 -18.70 9.89 29.27
N SER A 221 -18.92 10.10 30.55
CA SER A 221 -20.14 9.65 31.25
C SER A 221 -21.46 10.20 30.66
N SER A 222 -21.43 11.36 30.00
CA SER A 222 -22.60 11.96 29.33
C SER A 222 -22.74 11.60 27.85
N LYS A 223 -21.70 11.02 27.24
CA LYS A 223 -21.66 10.60 25.84
C LYS A 223 -20.74 9.39 25.70
N THR A 224 -21.31 8.20 25.76
CA THR A 224 -20.56 6.95 25.88
C THR A 224 -20.13 6.34 24.55
N SER A 225 -20.70 6.80 23.43
CA SER A 225 -20.32 6.34 22.09
C SER A 225 -20.49 7.44 21.02
N ALA A 226 -19.80 7.27 19.91
CA ALA A 226 -19.99 8.07 18.70
C ALA A 226 -19.61 7.27 17.46
N THR A 227 -20.42 7.39 16.40
CA THR A 227 -20.00 7.03 15.05
C THR A 227 -19.13 8.13 14.50
N VAL A 228 -18.00 7.75 13.91
CA VAL A 228 -16.99 8.66 13.39
C VAL A 228 -16.72 8.30 11.93
N GLY A 229 -16.48 9.32 11.13
CA GLY A 229 -16.14 9.21 9.72
C GLY A 229 -15.41 10.46 9.32
N VAL A 230 -14.17 10.32 8.88
CA VAL A 230 -13.35 11.43 8.42
C VAL A 230 -12.75 11.07 7.07
N GLN A 231 -12.40 12.07 6.27
CA GLN A 231 -11.66 11.88 5.02
C GLN A 231 -10.33 12.62 5.13
N SER A 232 -9.27 12.03 4.57
CA SER A 232 -7.99 12.72 4.38
C SER A 232 -8.12 13.92 3.43
N ASP A 233 -7.19 14.86 3.52
CA ASP A 233 -6.99 15.88 2.49
C ASP A 233 -6.99 15.27 1.06
N PRO A 234 -7.94 15.63 0.17
CA PRO A 234 -8.00 15.09 -1.18
C PRO A 234 -6.87 15.57 -2.10
N ALA A 235 -6.11 16.61 -1.70
CA ALA A 235 -4.98 17.12 -2.48
C ALA A 235 -3.70 16.29 -2.31
N LYS A 236 -3.68 15.33 -1.38
CA LYS A 236 -2.50 14.56 -1.02
C LYS A 236 -2.78 13.06 -1.05
N SER A 237 -1.81 12.30 -1.54
CA SER A 237 -1.91 10.83 -1.53
C SER A 237 -1.48 10.26 -0.19
N VAL A 238 -2.32 9.41 0.38
CA VAL A 238 -2.08 8.71 1.65
C VAL A 238 -1.17 7.50 1.45
N THR A 239 -0.33 7.21 2.44
CA THR A 239 0.44 5.96 2.53
C THR A 239 -0.15 4.98 3.53
N TRP A 240 -0.52 5.46 4.71
CA TRP A 240 -1.10 4.68 5.80
C TRP A 240 -1.88 5.58 6.76
N VAL A 241 -2.76 4.96 7.53
CA VAL A 241 -3.50 5.61 8.61
C VAL A 241 -3.36 4.83 9.91
N ASN A 242 -3.14 5.56 10.99
CA ASN A 242 -3.14 5.02 12.34
C ASN A 242 -4.40 5.48 13.06
N SER A 243 -4.97 4.59 13.88
CA SER A 243 -5.93 4.99 14.91
C SER A 243 -5.31 4.82 16.28
N ARG A 244 -5.34 5.88 17.08
CA ARG A 244 -4.78 5.94 18.43
C ARG A 244 -5.90 6.26 19.40
N LEU A 245 -6.03 5.44 20.44
CA LEU A 245 -6.88 5.80 21.57
C LEU A 245 -6.15 6.84 22.41
N LEU A 246 -6.85 7.86 22.88
CA LEU A 246 -6.40 8.84 23.85
C LEU A 246 -7.27 8.76 25.09
N HIS A 247 -6.67 8.98 26.24
CA HIS A 247 -7.38 8.97 27.52
C HIS A 247 -7.01 10.18 28.35
N TRP A 248 -8.01 10.87 28.89
CA TRP A 248 -7.85 12.05 29.71
C TRP A 248 -8.30 11.75 31.14
N THR A 249 -7.41 12.00 32.10
CA THR A 249 -7.70 11.91 33.53
C THR A 249 -7.43 13.26 34.18
N ASN A 250 -8.45 13.90 34.77
CA ASN A 250 -8.33 15.18 35.47
C ASN A 250 -7.64 16.28 34.62
N GLY A 251 -7.95 16.33 33.32
CA GLY A 251 -7.36 17.30 32.38
C GLY A 251 -5.93 16.97 31.92
N ARG A 252 -5.39 15.79 32.26
CA ARG A 252 -4.09 15.32 31.76
C ARG A 252 -4.27 14.17 30.78
N LEU A 253 -3.55 14.26 29.67
CA LEU A 253 -3.52 13.23 28.63
C LEU A 253 -2.60 12.08 29.03
N ASP A 254 -3.11 10.85 28.99
CA ASP A 254 -2.31 9.64 29.03
C ASP A 254 -1.82 9.29 27.62
N SER A 255 -0.50 9.33 27.44
CA SER A 255 0.16 9.08 26.15
C SER A 255 0.50 7.61 25.91
N THR A 256 0.28 6.72 26.89
CA THR A 256 0.63 5.29 26.80
C THR A 256 -0.46 4.43 26.16
N MET A 257 -1.54 5.06 25.72
CA MET A 257 -2.68 4.39 25.11
C MET A 257 -2.32 3.66 23.79
N PRO A 258 -3.00 2.54 23.48
CA PRO A 258 -2.69 1.72 22.32
C PRO A 258 -2.98 2.43 20.99
N MET A 259 -2.33 1.93 19.94
CA MET A 259 -2.53 2.36 18.56
C MET A 259 -2.56 1.15 17.63
N THR A 260 -3.27 1.29 16.51
CA THR A 260 -3.21 0.36 15.37
C THR A 260 -2.97 1.14 14.09
N ALA A 261 -2.45 0.47 13.07
CA ALA A 261 -2.10 1.03 11.78
C ALA A 261 -2.71 0.16 10.66
N SER A 262 -3.01 0.79 9.53
CA SER A 262 -3.27 0.11 8.26
C SER A 262 -2.56 0.91 7.16
N ALA A 263 -1.91 0.23 6.25
CA ALA A 263 -1.31 0.86 5.07
C ALA A 263 -2.05 0.47 3.80
N PHE A 264 -2.15 1.40 2.85
CA PHE A 264 -2.72 1.10 1.54
C PHE A 264 -1.91 -0.01 0.86
N GLY A 265 -2.59 -1.07 0.42
CA GLY A 265 -1.94 -2.20 -0.26
C GLY A 265 -1.30 -3.21 0.70
N GLU A 266 -1.67 -3.22 1.98
CA GLU A 266 -1.34 -4.34 2.87
C GLU A 266 -2.37 -5.46 2.71
N ALA A 267 -1.92 -6.68 2.44
CA ALA A 267 -2.82 -7.83 2.44
C ALA A 267 -3.28 -8.14 3.87
N GLU A 268 -4.59 -8.35 4.08
CA GLU A 268 -5.10 -8.87 5.34
C GLU A 268 -4.45 -10.24 5.62
N GLY A 269 -3.72 -10.33 6.75
CA GLY A 269 -3.04 -11.54 7.23
C GLY A 269 -3.91 -12.40 8.12
#